data_AF-A0A8J4WBY6-F1
#
_entry.id   AF-A0A8J4WBY6-F1
#
_cell.length_a   1.000
_cell.length_b   1.000
_cell.length_c   1.000
_cell.angle_alpha   90.00
_cell.angle_beta   90.00
_cell.angle_gamma   90.00
#
_symmetry.space_group_name_H-M   'P 1'
#
loop_
_entity.id
_entity.type
_entity.pdbx_description
1 polymer ?
#
loop_
_entity_poly.entity_id
_entity_poly.type
_entity_poly.pdbx_seq_one_letter_code
_entity_poly.pdbx_strand_id
1 'polypeptide(L)'
;MWTTGNEASMLEKGRLLGYWDALAAVHFNDSKYPSGSCKDRHARIGQGYIGTKAMQELLCAPEFQQAVVVLETESGEDGTHRGDIELMRSWL
;
A
#
# COMPACT_ATOMS: atom_id res chain seq x y z
N MET A 1 4.99 -6.34 -14.16
CA MET A 1 4.64 -6.77 -12.79
C MET A 1 5.11 -5.68 -11.86
N TRP A 2 4.34 -5.33 -10.83
CA TRP A 2 4.74 -4.32 -9.86
C TRP A 2 5.76 -4.89 -8.86
N THR A 3 6.71 -4.07 -8.44
CA THR A 3 7.67 -4.33 -7.37
C THR A 3 8.13 -2.99 -6.77
N THR A 4 8.60 -2.98 -5.53
CA THR A 4 9.15 -1.78 -4.90
C THR A 4 10.18 -1.10 -5.81
N GLY A 5 9.97 0.18 -6.11
CA GLY A 5 10.82 1.01 -6.97
C GLY A 5 10.33 1.15 -8.42
N ASN A 6 9.16 0.59 -8.79
CA ASN A 6 8.54 0.80 -10.10
C ASN A 6 7.09 1.31 -10.04
N GLU A 7 6.71 1.95 -8.94
CA GLU A 7 5.37 2.47 -8.64
C GLU A 7 4.84 3.34 -9.79
N ALA A 8 5.62 4.33 -10.23
CA ALA A 8 5.26 5.21 -11.34
C ALA A 8 4.90 4.44 -12.64
N SER A 9 5.64 3.38 -12.97
CA SER A 9 5.37 2.57 -14.16
C SER A 9 4.09 1.74 -14.01
N MET A 10 3.80 1.25 -12.81
CA MET A 10 2.56 0.54 -12.50
C MET A 10 1.35 1.47 -12.60
N LEU A 11 1.44 2.66 -11.98
CA LEU A 11 0.38 3.68 -12.01
C LEU A 11 0.05 4.08 -13.44
N GLU A 12 1.07 4.39 -14.24
CA GLU A 12 0.89 4.76 -15.65
C GLU A 12 0.24 3.64 -16.46
N LYS A 13 0.67 2.40 -16.27
CA LYS A 13 0.07 1.26 -16.95
C LYS A 13 -1.42 1.11 -16.60
N GLY A 14 -1.81 1.34 -15.35
CA GLY A 14 -3.21 1.30 -14.95
C GLY A 14 -4.03 2.40 -15.63
N ARG A 15 -3.47 3.60 -15.87
CA ARG A 15 -4.15 4.68 -16.60
C ARG A 15 -4.39 4.28 -18.05
N LEU A 16 -3.36 3.76 -18.71
CA LEU A 16 -3.44 3.30 -20.10
C LEU A 16 -4.47 2.18 -20.29
N LEU A 17 -4.69 1.36 -19.26
CA LEU A 17 -5.67 0.27 -19.29
C LEU A 17 -7.07 0.67 -18.80
N GLY A 18 -7.28 1.91 -18.35
CA GLY A 18 -8.54 2.35 -17.74
C GLY A 18 -8.88 1.60 -16.45
N TYR A 19 -7.87 1.03 -15.77
CA TYR A 19 -8.08 0.19 -14.59
C TYR A 19 -8.63 0.99 -13.40
N TRP A 20 -8.13 2.22 -13.22
CA TRP A 20 -8.42 3.04 -12.05
C TRP A 20 -9.88 3.45 -11.94
N ASP A 21 -10.61 3.54 -13.06
CA ASP A 21 -12.03 3.91 -13.07
C ASP A 21 -12.92 2.88 -12.35
N ALA A 22 -12.45 1.64 -12.24
CA ALA A 22 -13.16 0.55 -11.56
C ALA A 22 -12.58 0.22 -10.18
N LEU A 23 -11.52 0.91 -9.73
CA LEU A 23 -10.89 0.61 -8.44
C LEU A 23 -11.78 1.12 -7.29
N ALA A 24 -12.40 0.19 -6.56
CA ALA A 24 -13.25 0.52 -5.42
C ALA A 24 -12.52 0.47 -4.08
N ALA A 25 -11.57 -0.45 -3.92
CA ALA A 25 -10.87 -0.67 -2.66
C ALA A 25 -9.44 -1.19 -2.87
N VAL A 26 -8.58 -0.90 -1.90
CA VAL A 26 -7.20 -1.38 -1.83
C VAL A 26 -6.95 -1.97 -0.44
N HIS A 27 -6.51 -3.22 -0.40
CA HIS A 27 -5.91 -3.80 0.81
C HIS A 27 -4.47 -3.33 0.86
N PHE A 28 -4.17 -2.47 1.82
CA PHE A 28 -2.94 -1.68 1.83
C PHE A 28 -2.01 -2.16 2.94
N ASN A 29 -1.28 -3.21 2.65
CA ASN A 29 -0.42 -3.91 3.61
C ASN A 29 1.04 -3.81 3.18
N ASP A 30 1.95 -3.65 4.14
CA ASP A 30 3.38 -3.89 3.88
C ASP A 30 3.63 -5.42 3.87
N SER A 31 4.80 -5.86 3.40
CA SER A 31 5.16 -7.27 3.31
C SER A 31 6.32 -7.63 4.24
N LYS A 32 6.19 -8.72 4.99
CA LYS A 32 7.29 -9.31 5.78
C LYS A 32 8.39 -9.93 4.92
N TYR A 33 8.22 -10.04 3.59
CA TYR A 33 9.18 -10.66 2.69
C TYR A 33 9.40 -9.85 1.39
N PRO A 34 10.57 -10.00 0.73
CA PRO A 34 10.83 -9.39 -0.57
C PRO A 34 9.82 -9.81 -1.65
N SER A 35 9.71 -8.96 -2.68
CA SER A 35 8.96 -9.27 -3.90
C SER A 35 9.42 -10.58 -4.54
N GLY A 36 8.49 -11.34 -5.11
CA GLY A 36 8.76 -12.64 -5.72
C GLY A 36 8.94 -13.81 -4.74
N SER A 37 8.80 -13.59 -3.42
CA SER A 37 8.91 -14.66 -2.41
C SER A 37 7.69 -15.59 -2.33
N CYS A 38 6.57 -15.23 -2.94
CA CYS A 38 5.30 -15.97 -2.93
C CYS A 38 4.79 -16.30 -1.49
N LYS A 39 5.06 -15.40 -0.54
CA LYS A 39 4.58 -15.51 0.85
C LYS A 39 3.61 -14.38 1.17
N ASP A 40 2.42 -14.77 1.60
CA ASP A 40 1.38 -13.84 2.02
C ASP A 40 1.47 -13.60 3.54
N ARG A 41 2.36 -12.69 3.94
CA ARG A 41 2.57 -12.31 5.34
C ARG A 41 2.70 -10.80 5.44
N HIS A 42 1.67 -10.17 5.97
CA HIS A 42 1.60 -8.74 6.12
C HIS A 42 2.55 -8.24 7.22
N ALA A 43 3.21 -7.13 6.95
CA ALA A 43 3.90 -6.31 7.94
C ALA A 43 3.08 -5.04 8.20
N ARG A 44 3.27 -4.45 9.38
CA ARG A 44 2.73 -3.11 9.66
C ARG A 44 3.29 -2.09 8.69
N ILE A 45 2.55 -0.99 8.53
CA ILE A 45 2.85 0.04 7.54
C ILE A 45 4.27 0.59 7.73
N GLY A 46 5.08 0.49 6.67
CA GLY A 46 6.46 0.97 6.64
C GLY A 46 7.48 0.08 7.37
N GLN A 47 7.06 -1.06 7.92
CA GLN A 47 7.91 -1.98 8.69
C GLN A 47 8.30 -3.24 7.92
N GLY A 48 7.97 -3.30 6.62
CA GLY A 48 8.26 -4.41 5.73
C GLY A 48 9.17 -4.05 4.56
N TYR A 49 9.13 -4.91 3.54
CA TYR A 49 9.97 -4.84 2.34
C TYR A 49 9.39 -3.95 1.24
N ILE A 50 8.11 -3.58 1.30
CA ILE A 50 7.58 -2.50 0.45
C ILE A 50 8.11 -1.18 1.01
N GLY A 51 7.96 -1.00 2.32
CA GLY A 51 8.59 0.07 3.08
C GLY A 51 7.94 1.44 2.86
N THR A 52 8.24 2.35 3.80
CA THR A 52 7.57 3.66 3.93
C THR A 52 7.54 4.45 2.63
N LYS A 53 8.66 4.53 1.90
CA LYS A 53 8.76 5.39 0.71
C LYS A 53 7.79 4.97 -0.39
N ALA A 54 7.79 3.68 -0.76
CA ALA A 54 6.93 3.19 -1.84
C ALA A 54 5.45 3.19 -1.42
N MET A 55 5.16 2.85 -0.16
CA MET A 55 3.80 2.94 0.36
C MET A 55 3.29 4.38 0.34
N GLN A 56 4.09 5.34 0.79
CA GLN A 56 3.73 6.75 0.72
C GLN A 56 3.46 7.21 -0.71
N GLU A 57 4.34 6.87 -1.66
CA GLU A 57 4.15 7.19 -3.08
C GLU A 57 2.82 6.65 -3.63
N LEU A 58 2.47 5.40 -3.30
CA LEU A 58 1.21 4.79 -3.71
C LEU A 58 0.00 5.42 -3.03
N LEU A 59 0.07 5.67 -1.71
CA LEU A 59 -1.06 6.24 -0.98
C LEU A 59 -1.38 7.66 -1.49
N CYS A 60 -0.36 8.49 -1.73
CA CYS A 60 -0.54 9.85 -2.25
C CYS A 60 -0.94 9.90 -3.73
N ALA A 61 -0.93 8.77 -4.44
CA ALA A 61 -1.30 8.73 -5.85
C ALA A 61 -2.80 9.05 -6.01
N PRO A 62 -3.19 9.94 -6.96
CA PRO A 62 -4.59 10.27 -7.21
C PRO A 62 -5.48 9.04 -7.43
N GLU A 63 -4.92 7.99 -8.05
CA GLU A 63 -5.58 6.73 -8.33
C GLU A 63 -6.01 5.96 -7.08
N PHE A 64 -5.25 6.10 -5.99
CA PHE A 64 -5.52 5.42 -4.72
C PHE A 64 -6.42 6.28 -3.81
N GLN A 65 -6.35 7.60 -3.92
CA GLN A 65 -7.15 8.54 -3.11
C GLN A 65 -8.67 8.42 -3.33
N GLN A 66 -9.08 7.85 -4.46
CA GLN A 66 -10.49 7.57 -4.76
C GLN A 66 -10.99 6.24 -4.20
N ALA A 67 -10.09 5.35 -3.73
CA ALA A 67 -10.43 4.02 -3.27
C ALA A 67 -10.56 3.95 -1.73
N VAL A 68 -11.38 3.01 -1.25
CA VAL A 68 -11.40 2.65 0.16
C VAL A 68 -10.11 1.92 0.51
N VAL A 69 -9.39 2.40 1.52
CA VAL A 69 -8.18 1.73 2.01
C VAL A 69 -8.49 0.85 3.22
N VAL A 70 -8.12 -0.42 3.13
CA VAL A 70 -8.34 -1.44 4.17
C VAL A 70 -7.00 -1.97 4.67
N LEU A 71 -6.85 -2.04 6.00
CA LEU A 71 -5.68 -2.63 6.64
C LEU A 71 -5.98 -4.05 7.11
N GLU A 72 -5.07 -4.97 6.82
CA GLU A 72 -5.07 -6.37 7.28
C GLU A 72 -3.73 -6.70 7.96
N THR A 73 -3.05 -5.67 8.46
CA THR A 73 -1.77 -5.77 9.17
C THR A 73 -1.96 -6.36 10.56
N GLU A 74 -0.87 -6.69 11.26
CA GLU A 74 -0.96 -6.99 12.69
C GLU A 74 -1.31 -5.71 13.47
N SER A 75 -2.14 -5.82 14.51
CA SER A 75 -2.44 -4.69 15.38
C SER A 75 -1.20 -4.21 16.14
N GLY A 76 -1.19 -2.93 16.51
CA GLY A 76 -0.18 -2.36 17.39
C GLY A 76 -0.26 -2.89 18.83
N GLU A 77 0.64 -2.42 19.68
CA GLU A 77 0.70 -2.80 21.11
C GLU A 77 -0.60 -2.49 21.86
N ASP A 78 -1.33 -1.47 21.42
CA ASP A 78 -2.64 -1.08 21.95
C ASP A 78 -3.80 -1.95 21.45
N GLY A 79 -3.50 -2.97 20.63
CA GLY A 79 -4.49 -3.84 20.00
C GLY A 79 -5.27 -3.19 18.86
N THR A 80 -4.83 -2.04 18.35
CA THR A 80 -5.52 -1.31 17.26
C THR A 80 -4.61 -1.02 16.07
N HIS A 81 -5.19 -0.50 14.98
CA HIS A 81 -4.43 0.02 13.83
C HIS A 81 -4.17 1.53 13.92
N ARG A 82 -4.38 2.16 15.09
CA ARG A 82 -4.29 3.61 15.25
C ARG A 82 -2.96 4.18 14.76
N GLY A 83 -1.85 3.59 15.19
CA GLY A 83 -0.52 4.07 14.82
C GLY A 83 -0.25 4.00 13.31
N ASP A 84 -0.68 2.91 12.67
CA ASP A 84 -0.56 2.73 11.22
C ASP A 84 -1.42 3.78 10.47
N ILE A 85 -2.65 4.01 10.93
CA ILE A 85 -3.58 5.00 10.35
C ILE A 85 -3.06 6.43 10.55
N GLU A 86 -2.52 6.76 11.73
CA GLU A 86 -1.93 8.08 12.00
C GLU A 86 -0.70 8.34 11.13
N LEU A 87 0.16 7.33 10.96
CA LEU A 87 1.28 7.41 10.03
C LEU A 87 0.81 7.64 8.59
N MET A 88 -0.15 6.85 8.11
CA MET A 88 -0.70 7.01 6.76
C MET A 88 -1.34 8.38 6.54
N ARG A 89 -2.06 8.90 7.54
CA ARG A 89 -2.63 10.26 7.48
C ARG A 89 -1.58 11.34 7.45
N SER A 90 -0.39 11.12 8.02
CA SER A 90 0.70 12.10 7.96
C SER A 90 1.32 12.23 6.56
N TRP A 91 0.99 11.32 5.64
CA TRP A 91 1.44 11.36 4.25
C TRP A 91 0.53 12.18 3.32
N LEU A 92 -0.71 12.45 3.75
CA LEU A 92 -1.75 13.14 3.00
C LEU A 92 -1.79 14.64 3.34
#